data_AF-A0A1V9G1T6-F1
#
_entry.id   AF-A0A1V9G1T6-F1
#
_cell.length_a   1.000
_cell.length_b   1.000
_cell.length_c   1.000
_cell.angle_alpha   90.00
_cell.angle_beta   90.00
_cell.angle_gamma   90.00
#
_symmetry.space_group_name_H-M   'P 1'
#
loop_
_entity.id
_entity.type
_entity.pdbx_description
1 polymer ?
#
loop_
_entity_poly.entity_id
_entity_poly.type
_entity_poly.pdbx_seq_one_letter_code
_entity_poly.pdbx_strand_id
1 'polypeptide(L)'
;MSPAIMQWYHISTNTPGAMYVCNNTGRSFRTAQLEQDCIEGVTPFAAYNTGSLPAGGPERVLSINSTYLEAGVDMISSGISNFIPLELKGPEAKWTNAELYTAMINHFSVYEDKPEWAIWLLHAHEHSFGPKLQGIKFNGPGLQQHACAVFYKDMAGADPEKYRQQLYTCVHELGHCFNLQHTWQKSYATPPKPNISDSLSWMNYPRFYPGGPSAFWNAFSFQFDPVELTHLRHGARLNLIKSRNPFSQRITAFDIGALFEDNVENNSSLVLKLEAYRSFLLGEPVYLETQLRTTSMMNQQVINNLYADFGFITIGIKKPGGETLVYEPIIEMDAEPGYTVLNGSNPAIYQSSYIGFGKNGFIFDQAGNYQLRAVYYLRDGSRIVSDTLSIRVNNPVTVEDNELAMIMLNNDVGYLLALMGSDAPYLQKANDSLDILLSDKFKDHPLAVYVQFIKGVNAQRTFKTITAEKRVHIRRPDFEWGQALLRTVIDKSKSGRGLDNITTHLAMHMLAKSYQRAGDMQAAEAAVKDINAHFNGLGLKQHVKEQIARQTSDILAFD
;
A
#
# COMPACT_ATOMS: atom_id res chain seq x y z
N MET A 1 31.38 -17.94 -25.59
CA MET A 1 32.20 -16.74 -25.36
C MET A 1 33.47 -17.16 -24.64
N SER A 2 34.61 -16.55 -24.96
CA SER A 2 35.87 -16.84 -24.25
C SER A 2 35.77 -16.44 -22.76
N PRO A 3 36.44 -17.16 -21.85
CA PRO A 3 36.46 -16.80 -20.43
C PRO A 3 37.05 -15.41 -20.21
N ALA A 4 36.49 -14.66 -19.26
CA ALA A 4 37.10 -13.43 -18.79
C ALA A 4 38.18 -13.75 -17.75
N ILE A 5 39.25 -12.95 -17.71
CA ILE A 5 40.30 -13.07 -16.71
C ILE A 5 40.17 -11.86 -15.78
N MET A 6 39.94 -12.12 -14.50
CA MET A 6 39.90 -11.09 -13.47
C MET A 6 41.15 -11.22 -12.58
N GLN A 7 41.87 -10.12 -12.39
CA GLN A 7 43.01 -10.07 -11.50
C GLN A 7 42.84 -8.87 -10.55
N TRP A 8 42.84 -9.16 -9.26
CA TRP A 8 42.80 -8.11 -8.24
C TRP A 8 44.20 -7.55 -8.02
N TYR A 9 44.31 -6.26 -7.72
CA TYR A 9 45.56 -5.63 -7.33
C TYR A 9 45.48 -5.24 -5.85
N HIS A 10 46.56 -5.46 -5.12
CA HIS A 10 46.65 -5.04 -3.74
C HIS A 10 46.64 -3.51 -3.66
N ILE A 11 45.68 -2.93 -2.93
CA ILE A 11 45.46 -1.48 -2.93
C ILE A 11 46.66 -0.68 -2.39
N SER A 12 47.44 -1.26 -1.47
CA SER A 12 48.57 -0.61 -0.81
C SER A 12 49.89 -0.75 -1.56
N THR A 13 50.08 -1.84 -2.31
CA THR A 13 51.35 -2.16 -2.99
C THR A 13 51.25 -2.11 -4.50
N ASN A 14 50.03 -1.97 -5.05
CA ASN A 14 49.71 -2.08 -6.47
C ASN A 14 50.29 -3.34 -7.13
N THR A 15 50.50 -4.41 -6.36
CA THR A 15 51.02 -5.68 -6.87
C THR A 15 49.86 -6.57 -7.33
N PRO A 16 50.02 -7.30 -8.45
CA PRO A 16 49.01 -8.23 -8.91
C PRO A 16 48.78 -9.34 -7.90
N GLY A 17 47.53 -9.59 -7.56
CA GLY A 17 47.06 -10.73 -6.78
C GLY A 17 46.69 -11.92 -7.66
N ALA A 18 45.89 -12.83 -7.10
CA ALA A 18 45.43 -14.03 -7.79
C ALA A 18 44.63 -13.69 -9.06
N MET A 19 44.87 -14.48 -10.11
CA MET A 19 44.06 -14.47 -11.33
C MET A 19 42.91 -15.46 -11.20
N TYR A 20 41.72 -15.02 -11.59
CA TYR A 20 40.49 -15.81 -11.61
C TYR A 20 40.01 -15.94 -13.05
N VAL A 21 39.78 -17.17 -13.48
CA VAL A 21 39.15 -17.46 -14.78
C VAL A 21 37.64 -17.48 -14.58
N CYS A 22 36.96 -16.52 -15.16
CA CYS A 22 35.51 -16.38 -15.11
C CYS A 22 34.92 -16.97 -16.40
N ASN A 23 34.56 -18.25 -16.34
CA ASN A 23 33.85 -18.92 -17.43
C ASN A 23 32.47 -18.29 -17.60
N ASN A 24 32.05 -18.11 -18.86
CA ASN A 24 30.70 -17.64 -19.16
C ASN A 24 29.69 -18.77 -18.86
N THR A 25 28.78 -18.55 -17.92
CA THR A 25 27.74 -19.51 -17.51
C THR A 25 26.36 -19.19 -18.10
N GLY A 26 26.20 -18.09 -18.83
CA GLY A 26 24.92 -17.65 -19.38
C GLY A 26 24.86 -16.15 -19.68
N ARG A 27 23.70 -15.69 -20.17
CA ARG A 27 23.43 -14.25 -20.44
C ARG A 27 22.89 -13.50 -19.22
N SER A 28 22.39 -14.22 -18.23
CA SER A 28 21.76 -13.67 -17.04
C SER A 28 22.79 -13.45 -15.94
N PHE A 29 22.70 -12.32 -15.25
CA PHE A 29 23.50 -12.01 -14.08
C PHE A 29 22.97 -12.72 -12.84
N ARG A 30 21.66 -12.98 -12.81
CA ARG A 30 20.86 -13.47 -11.68
C ARG A 30 19.84 -14.51 -12.14
N THR A 31 19.32 -15.27 -11.20
CA THR A 31 18.24 -16.24 -11.40
C THR A 31 17.24 -16.11 -10.26
N ALA A 32 15.95 -16.00 -10.57
CA ALA A 32 14.87 -15.89 -9.62
C ALA A 32 13.79 -16.93 -9.93
N GLN A 33 13.23 -17.57 -8.90
CA GLN A 33 12.07 -18.44 -9.01
C GLN A 33 10.80 -17.58 -8.99
N LEU A 34 9.89 -17.85 -9.92
CA LEU A 34 8.59 -17.19 -9.99
C LEU A 34 7.49 -18.24 -9.83
N GLU A 35 6.74 -18.16 -8.73
CA GLU A 35 5.47 -18.85 -8.55
C GLU A 35 4.34 -17.93 -9.00
N GLN A 36 3.46 -18.44 -9.85
CA GLN A 36 2.28 -17.72 -10.33
C GLN A 36 1.04 -18.50 -9.94
N ASP A 37 0.10 -17.85 -9.26
CA ASP A 37 -1.22 -18.39 -9.00
C ASP A 37 -2.26 -17.49 -9.69
N CYS A 38 -3.34 -18.09 -10.18
CA CYS A 38 -4.38 -17.39 -10.91
C CYS A 38 -5.75 -17.74 -10.34
N ILE A 39 -6.53 -16.73 -9.98
CA ILE A 39 -7.93 -16.93 -9.61
C ILE A 39 -8.72 -17.37 -10.85
N GLU A 40 -9.62 -18.33 -10.66
CA GLU A 40 -10.52 -18.79 -11.72
C GLU A 40 -11.29 -17.64 -12.37
N GLY A 41 -11.43 -17.70 -13.69
CA GLY A 41 -12.03 -16.63 -14.50
C GLY A 41 -11.07 -15.51 -14.90
N VAL A 42 -9.82 -15.53 -14.42
CA VAL A 42 -8.75 -14.65 -14.91
C VAL A 42 -7.90 -15.43 -15.90
N THR A 43 -7.55 -14.78 -17.02
CA THR A 43 -6.53 -15.29 -17.94
C THR A 43 -5.23 -14.55 -17.63
N PRO A 44 -4.20 -15.24 -17.11
CA PRO A 44 -2.94 -14.59 -16.78
C PRO A 44 -2.24 -14.13 -18.06
N PHE A 45 -1.50 -13.03 -17.95
CA PHE A 45 -0.70 -12.51 -19.06
C PHE A 45 0.31 -13.54 -19.56
N ALA A 46 0.31 -13.79 -20.87
CA ALA A 46 1.23 -14.74 -21.50
C ALA A 46 2.40 -14.02 -22.19
N ALA A 47 2.09 -13.24 -23.23
CA ALA A 47 3.07 -12.49 -24.01
C ALA A 47 2.40 -11.35 -24.79
N TYR A 48 3.22 -10.41 -25.26
CA TYR A 48 2.80 -9.27 -26.06
C TYR A 48 3.81 -9.00 -27.19
N ASN A 49 3.34 -8.77 -28.41
CA ASN A 49 4.19 -8.28 -29.50
C ASN A 49 4.30 -6.75 -29.41
N THR A 50 5.50 -6.25 -29.13
CA THR A 50 5.79 -4.81 -29.00
C THR A 50 5.61 -4.02 -30.31
N GLY A 51 5.57 -4.70 -31.47
CA GLY A 51 5.24 -4.08 -32.76
C GLY A 51 3.74 -3.93 -33.03
N SER A 52 2.86 -4.46 -32.17
CA SER A 52 1.41 -4.38 -32.39
C SER A 52 0.84 -2.97 -32.21
N LEU A 53 1.59 -2.06 -31.58
CA LEU A 53 1.24 -0.65 -31.43
C LEU A 53 2.50 0.21 -31.62
N PRO A 54 2.37 1.51 -31.92
CA PRO A 54 3.51 2.42 -31.90
C PRO A 54 4.22 2.37 -30.54
N ALA A 55 5.54 2.15 -30.61
CA ALA A 55 6.41 2.06 -29.45
C ALA A 55 7.84 2.45 -29.82
N GLY A 56 8.66 2.66 -28.79
CA GLY A 56 10.10 2.79 -28.98
C GLY A 56 10.76 1.43 -29.19
N GLY A 57 11.96 1.45 -29.79
CA GLY A 57 12.79 0.26 -29.90
C GLY A 57 12.31 -0.78 -30.94
N PRO A 58 12.96 -1.95 -30.98
CA PRO A 58 12.69 -2.97 -31.98
C PRO A 58 11.45 -3.81 -31.63
N GLU A 59 10.70 -4.20 -32.67
CA GLU A 59 9.63 -5.20 -32.58
C GLU A 59 10.17 -6.53 -32.06
N ARG A 60 9.51 -7.05 -31.03
CA ARG A 60 9.76 -8.35 -30.41
C ARG A 60 8.60 -8.79 -29.54
N VAL A 61 8.48 -10.09 -29.34
CA VAL A 61 7.50 -10.68 -28.40
C VAL A 61 8.10 -10.74 -27.00
N LEU A 62 7.41 -10.13 -26.04
CA LEU A 62 7.80 -10.10 -24.64
C LEU A 62 6.81 -10.85 -23.75
N SER A 63 7.33 -11.77 -22.95
CA SER A 63 6.68 -12.30 -21.74
C SER A 63 7.31 -11.68 -20.49
N ILE A 64 6.79 -12.01 -19.30
CA ILE A 64 7.44 -11.65 -18.03
C ILE A 64 8.90 -12.14 -18.03
N ASN A 65 9.10 -13.43 -18.32
CA ASN A 65 10.43 -14.05 -18.29
C ASN A 65 11.37 -13.42 -19.31
N SER A 66 10.94 -13.19 -20.56
CA SER A 66 11.84 -12.62 -21.57
C SER A 66 12.18 -11.15 -21.28
N THR A 67 11.24 -10.40 -20.68
CA THR A 67 11.47 -9.01 -20.25
C THR A 67 12.54 -8.93 -19.17
N TYR A 68 12.44 -9.77 -18.13
CA TYR A 68 13.48 -9.83 -17.09
C TYR A 68 14.79 -10.43 -17.59
N LEU A 69 14.74 -11.36 -18.55
CA LEU A 69 15.94 -11.90 -19.18
C LEU A 69 16.72 -10.81 -19.93
N GLU A 70 16.04 -9.91 -20.64
CA GLU A 70 16.66 -8.71 -21.23
C GLU A 70 17.28 -7.80 -20.16
N ALA A 71 16.65 -7.71 -18.99
CA ALA A 71 17.18 -7.00 -17.83
C ALA A 71 18.37 -7.73 -17.16
N GLY A 72 18.63 -8.98 -17.51
CA GLY A 72 19.73 -9.79 -16.96
C GLY A 72 19.32 -10.66 -15.77
N VAL A 73 18.02 -10.91 -15.57
CA VAL A 73 17.47 -11.79 -14.53
C VAL A 73 16.75 -12.95 -15.21
N ASP A 74 17.22 -14.17 -14.98
CA ASP A 74 16.54 -15.38 -15.46
C ASP A 74 15.40 -15.74 -14.51
N MET A 75 14.16 -15.53 -14.95
CA MET A 75 12.98 -15.95 -14.20
C MET A 75 12.71 -17.43 -14.52
N ILE A 76 12.89 -18.30 -13.54
CA ILE A 76 12.56 -19.72 -13.63
C ILE A 76 11.17 -19.91 -13.04
N SER A 77 10.22 -20.38 -13.86
CA SER A 77 8.90 -20.73 -13.34
C SER A 77 9.04 -21.90 -12.38
N SER A 78 8.47 -21.81 -11.17
CA SER A 78 8.45 -22.93 -10.21
C SER A 78 7.48 -24.04 -10.60
N GLY A 79 6.65 -23.82 -11.62
CA GLY A 79 5.67 -24.79 -12.13
C GLY A 79 4.73 -24.20 -13.17
N ILE A 80 3.61 -24.89 -13.42
CA ILE A 80 2.46 -24.34 -14.17
C ILE A 80 1.68 -23.41 -13.24
N SER A 81 1.15 -22.30 -13.74
CA SER A 81 0.28 -21.43 -12.95
C SER A 81 -0.88 -22.22 -12.36
N ASN A 82 -1.03 -22.23 -11.03
CA ASN A 82 -2.15 -22.94 -10.43
C ASN A 82 -3.42 -22.10 -10.57
N PHE A 83 -4.51 -22.76 -10.97
CA PHE A 83 -5.83 -22.14 -10.95
C PHE A 83 -6.46 -22.36 -9.58
N ILE A 84 -6.87 -21.28 -8.94
CA ILE A 84 -7.54 -21.27 -7.65
C ILE A 84 -9.03 -21.06 -7.91
N PRO A 85 -9.88 -22.09 -7.72
CA PRO A 85 -11.31 -21.99 -7.94
C PRO A 85 -11.96 -20.91 -7.07
N LEU A 86 -12.88 -20.13 -7.63
CA LEU A 86 -13.62 -19.11 -6.89
C LEU A 86 -15.09 -19.09 -7.33
N GLU A 87 -15.95 -19.64 -6.48
CA GLU A 87 -17.39 -19.75 -6.76
C GLU A 87 -18.18 -18.46 -6.47
N LEU A 88 -17.54 -17.48 -5.80
CA LEU A 88 -18.17 -16.22 -5.42
C LEU A 88 -18.37 -15.29 -6.63
N LYS A 89 -19.43 -14.48 -6.56
CA LYS A 89 -19.79 -13.48 -7.58
C LYS A 89 -20.05 -12.11 -6.94
N GLY A 90 -20.06 -11.08 -7.77
CA GLY A 90 -20.37 -9.72 -7.32
C GLY A 90 -19.35 -9.18 -6.30
N PRO A 91 -19.78 -8.32 -5.36
CA PRO A 91 -18.91 -7.72 -4.36
C PRO A 91 -18.10 -8.73 -3.51
N GLU A 92 -18.66 -9.91 -3.22
CA GLU A 92 -18.00 -10.91 -2.38
C GLU A 92 -16.81 -11.61 -3.08
N ALA A 93 -16.78 -11.57 -4.42
CA ALA A 93 -15.68 -12.10 -5.23
C ALA A 93 -14.43 -11.19 -5.18
N LYS A 94 -14.59 -9.92 -4.78
CA LYS A 94 -13.48 -8.97 -4.68
C LYS A 94 -12.55 -9.36 -3.54
N TRP A 95 -11.26 -9.14 -3.74
CA TRP A 95 -10.24 -9.45 -2.74
C TRP A 95 -9.95 -8.24 -1.87
N THR A 96 -9.83 -8.44 -0.57
CA THR A 96 -9.36 -7.41 0.37
C THR A 96 -7.88 -7.58 0.67
N ASN A 97 -7.23 -6.52 1.16
CA ASN A 97 -5.88 -6.57 1.71
C ASN A 97 -5.67 -7.72 2.71
N ALA A 98 -6.63 -7.95 3.62
CA ALA A 98 -6.53 -9.00 4.64
C ALA A 98 -6.51 -10.40 4.04
N GLU A 99 -7.39 -10.67 3.07
CA GLU A 99 -7.47 -11.94 2.37
C GLU A 99 -6.23 -12.18 1.50
N LEU A 100 -5.76 -11.15 0.79
CA LEU A 100 -4.58 -11.23 -0.05
C LEU A 100 -3.31 -11.46 0.76
N TYR A 101 -3.17 -10.77 1.88
CA TYR A 101 -2.06 -10.98 2.79
C TYR A 101 -2.11 -12.40 3.40
N THR A 102 -3.30 -12.90 3.73
CA THR A 102 -3.48 -14.28 4.22
C THR A 102 -3.14 -15.30 3.15
N ALA A 103 -3.60 -15.09 1.93
CA ALA A 103 -3.30 -15.92 0.77
C ALA A 103 -1.78 -16.00 0.57
N MET A 104 -1.11 -14.86 0.49
CA MET A 104 0.35 -14.80 0.35
C MET A 104 1.08 -15.63 1.43
N ILE A 105 0.76 -15.47 2.73
CA ILE A 105 1.42 -16.23 3.80
C ILE A 105 1.19 -17.74 3.64
N ASN A 106 -0.04 -18.14 3.31
CA ASN A 106 -0.41 -19.55 3.27
C ASN A 106 0.02 -20.26 1.97
N HIS A 107 0.21 -19.51 0.87
CA HIS A 107 0.29 -20.10 -0.48
C HIS A 107 1.64 -20.06 -1.14
N PHE A 108 2.56 -19.23 -0.65
CA PHE A 108 3.86 -19.07 -1.27
C PHE A 108 4.73 -20.32 -1.03
N SER A 109 4.57 -21.32 -1.90
CA SER A 109 5.00 -22.70 -1.65
C SER A 109 6.51 -22.92 -1.77
N VAL A 110 7.18 -22.06 -2.55
CA VAL A 110 8.62 -22.17 -2.82
C VAL A 110 9.51 -21.38 -1.86
N TYR A 111 8.94 -20.69 -0.87
CA TYR A 111 9.72 -19.83 0.04
C TYR A 111 10.35 -20.60 1.20
N GLU A 112 11.59 -20.24 1.51
CA GLU A 112 12.27 -20.46 2.78
C GLU A 112 12.73 -19.11 3.38
N ASP A 113 12.82 -19.01 4.71
CA ASP A 113 13.31 -17.80 5.41
C ASP A 113 14.85 -17.67 5.33
N LYS A 114 15.34 -17.66 4.09
CA LYS A 114 16.72 -17.42 3.70
C LYS A 114 16.69 -16.36 2.62
N PRO A 115 17.76 -15.55 2.47
CA PRO A 115 17.81 -14.59 1.38
C PRO A 115 17.90 -15.37 0.07
N GLU A 116 16.78 -15.65 -0.57
CA GLU A 116 16.63 -16.24 -1.90
C GLU A 116 15.66 -15.42 -2.76
N TRP A 117 15.81 -15.53 -4.08
CA TRP A 117 14.83 -14.97 -5.02
C TRP A 117 13.80 -16.03 -5.34
N ALA A 118 12.86 -16.22 -4.43
CA ALA A 118 11.56 -16.74 -4.74
C ALA A 118 10.62 -15.54 -4.78
N ILE A 119 9.76 -15.43 -5.80
CA ILE A 119 8.76 -14.37 -5.95
C ILE A 119 7.40 -15.03 -6.22
N TRP A 120 6.34 -14.52 -5.58
CA TRP A 120 4.96 -14.94 -5.81
C TRP A 120 4.17 -13.83 -6.50
N LEU A 121 3.48 -14.18 -7.58
CA LEU A 121 2.57 -13.29 -8.31
C LEU A 121 1.18 -13.92 -8.34
N LEU A 122 0.20 -13.21 -7.78
CA LEU A 122 -1.21 -13.58 -7.89
C LEU A 122 -1.91 -12.79 -9.00
N HIS A 123 -2.55 -13.49 -9.93
CA HIS A 123 -3.46 -12.90 -10.91
C HIS A 123 -4.90 -12.98 -10.39
N ALA A 124 -5.53 -11.84 -10.12
CA ALA A 124 -6.89 -11.75 -9.61
C ALA A 124 -7.78 -10.83 -10.49
N HIS A 125 -9.09 -10.92 -10.32
CA HIS A 125 -10.01 -10.11 -11.12
C HIS A 125 -10.07 -8.66 -10.61
N GLU A 126 -10.47 -8.45 -9.35
CA GLU A 126 -10.69 -7.11 -8.79
C GLU A 126 -10.40 -7.08 -7.28
N HIS A 127 -9.85 -5.96 -6.82
CA HIS A 127 -9.67 -5.65 -5.39
C HIS A 127 -10.88 -4.89 -4.83
N SER A 128 -11.13 -4.98 -3.53
CA SER A 128 -12.24 -4.30 -2.85
C SER A 128 -12.12 -2.77 -2.88
N PHE A 129 -10.92 -2.23 -3.12
CA PHE A 129 -10.71 -0.79 -3.35
C PHE A 129 -11.41 -0.30 -4.64
N GLY A 130 -11.55 -1.19 -5.63
CA GLY A 130 -12.22 -0.90 -6.89
C GLY A 130 -11.33 -1.08 -8.13
N PRO A 131 -11.91 -0.85 -9.31
CA PRO A 131 -11.35 -1.28 -10.61
C PRO A 131 -10.03 -0.59 -11.00
N LYS A 132 -9.77 0.60 -10.45
CA LYS A 132 -8.58 1.41 -10.75
C LYS A 132 -7.30 0.95 -10.04
N LEU A 133 -7.40 0.03 -9.09
CA LEU A 133 -6.23 -0.59 -8.48
C LEU A 133 -5.74 -1.71 -9.41
N GLN A 134 -4.55 -1.53 -9.98
CA GLN A 134 -4.00 -2.46 -10.97
C GLN A 134 -3.04 -3.46 -10.33
N GLY A 135 -2.37 -3.07 -9.24
CA GLY A 135 -1.45 -3.92 -8.53
C GLY A 135 -1.31 -3.57 -7.05
N ILE A 136 -0.85 -4.55 -6.28
CA ILE A 136 -0.34 -4.34 -4.93
C ILE A 136 0.97 -5.11 -4.76
N LYS A 137 1.83 -4.56 -3.90
CA LYS A 137 3.02 -5.26 -3.42
C LYS A 137 2.97 -5.33 -1.90
N PHE A 138 3.19 -6.52 -1.36
CA PHE A 138 3.24 -6.69 0.08
C PHE A 138 4.60 -6.21 0.58
N ASN A 139 4.61 -5.53 1.73
CA ASN A 139 5.78 -4.82 2.24
C ASN A 139 6.12 -5.18 3.68
N GLY A 140 5.47 -6.21 4.23
CA GLY A 140 5.76 -6.75 5.56
C GLY A 140 7.21 -7.29 5.71
N PRO A 141 7.65 -7.52 6.95
CA PRO A 141 8.95 -8.14 7.25
C PRO A 141 8.96 -9.65 6.93
N GLY A 142 9.84 -10.08 6.01
CA GLY A 142 10.00 -11.48 5.61
C GLY A 142 9.32 -11.81 4.28
N LEU A 143 8.49 -12.86 4.26
CA LEU A 143 7.72 -13.43 3.13
C LEU A 143 7.15 -12.40 2.15
N GLN A 144 6.79 -11.22 2.65
CA GLN A 144 5.87 -10.31 2.00
C GLN A 144 6.53 -9.46 0.93
N GLN A 145 7.81 -9.13 1.08
CA GLN A 145 8.50 -8.25 0.12
C GLN A 145 8.76 -8.89 -1.24
N HIS A 146 8.54 -10.20 -1.36
CA HIS A 146 8.67 -10.94 -2.61
C HIS A 146 7.32 -11.40 -3.15
N ALA A 147 6.24 -10.70 -2.80
CA ALA A 147 4.91 -11.02 -3.25
C ALA A 147 4.22 -9.78 -3.83
N CYS A 148 3.46 -9.99 -4.90
CA CYS A 148 2.56 -9.00 -5.45
C CYS A 148 1.28 -9.65 -6.00
N ALA A 149 0.25 -8.84 -6.19
CA ALA A 149 -0.97 -9.24 -6.85
C ALA A 149 -1.33 -8.22 -7.93
N VAL A 150 -1.91 -8.70 -9.02
CA VAL A 150 -2.27 -7.90 -10.20
C VAL A 150 -3.75 -8.13 -10.52
N PHE A 151 -4.49 -7.04 -10.77
CA PHE A 151 -5.94 -7.06 -10.95
C PHE A 151 -6.35 -6.76 -12.40
N TYR A 152 -7.12 -7.68 -12.99
CA TYR A 152 -7.41 -7.69 -14.42
C TYR A 152 -8.71 -6.95 -14.80
N LYS A 153 -9.49 -6.44 -13.84
CA LYS A 153 -10.81 -5.81 -14.09
C LYS A 153 -10.82 -4.83 -15.26
N ASP A 154 -9.86 -3.90 -15.29
CA ASP A 154 -9.79 -2.84 -16.31
C ASP A 154 -8.81 -3.14 -17.45
N MET A 155 -7.98 -4.19 -17.34
CA MET A 155 -6.94 -4.51 -18.33
C MET A 155 -7.08 -5.89 -18.99
N ALA A 156 -8.10 -6.68 -18.63
CA ALA A 156 -8.46 -7.90 -19.35
C ALA A 156 -8.87 -7.57 -20.79
N GLY A 157 -8.62 -8.51 -21.70
CA GLY A 157 -8.90 -8.38 -23.13
C GLY A 157 -7.77 -8.96 -23.98
N ALA A 158 -8.02 -9.04 -25.29
CA ALA A 158 -7.09 -9.60 -26.27
C ALA A 158 -6.59 -8.57 -27.30
N ASP A 159 -7.05 -7.33 -27.18
CA ASP A 159 -6.64 -6.20 -27.98
C ASP A 159 -5.23 -5.70 -27.58
N PRO A 160 -4.42 -5.20 -28.54
CA PRO A 160 -3.02 -4.85 -28.30
C PRO A 160 -2.79 -3.89 -27.11
N GLU A 161 -3.69 -2.94 -26.89
CA GLU A 161 -3.62 -1.98 -25.77
C GLU A 161 -3.74 -2.70 -24.42
N LYS A 162 -4.62 -3.69 -24.32
CA LYS A 162 -4.84 -4.49 -23.12
C LYS A 162 -3.65 -5.38 -22.83
N TYR A 163 -3.10 -6.05 -23.83
CA TYR A 163 -1.87 -6.84 -23.64
C TYR A 163 -0.66 -5.98 -23.28
N ARG A 164 -0.52 -4.79 -23.87
CA ARG A 164 0.53 -3.83 -23.48
C ARG A 164 0.41 -3.44 -22.01
N GLN A 165 -0.81 -3.15 -21.55
CA GLN A 165 -1.07 -2.79 -20.16
C GLN A 165 -0.82 -3.97 -19.21
N GLN A 166 -1.26 -5.19 -19.55
CA GLN A 166 -1.00 -6.39 -18.75
C GLN A 166 0.50 -6.66 -18.59
N LEU A 167 1.28 -6.56 -19.69
CA LEU A 167 2.74 -6.70 -19.63
C LEU A 167 3.34 -5.64 -18.70
N TYR A 168 2.98 -4.37 -18.91
CA TYR A 168 3.47 -3.27 -18.10
C TYR A 168 3.18 -3.47 -16.61
N THR A 169 1.93 -3.75 -16.24
CA THR A 169 1.54 -3.91 -14.84
C THR A 169 2.26 -5.11 -14.20
N CYS A 170 2.33 -6.27 -14.87
CA CYS A 170 3.03 -7.43 -14.29
C CYS A 170 4.52 -7.15 -14.07
N VAL A 171 5.20 -6.52 -15.03
CA VAL A 171 6.63 -6.20 -14.92
C VAL A 171 6.87 -5.07 -13.89
N HIS A 172 5.95 -4.11 -13.79
CA HIS A 172 6.01 -3.04 -12.79
C HIS A 172 5.93 -3.60 -11.36
N GLU A 173 4.90 -4.39 -11.06
CA GLU A 173 4.70 -4.96 -9.72
C GLU A 173 5.84 -5.90 -9.33
N LEU A 174 6.29 -6.76 -10.25
CA LEU A 174 7.46 -7.60 -10.01
C LEU A 174 8.73 -6.76 -9.81
N GLY A 175 8.82 -5.58 -10.44
CA GLY A 175 9.92 -4.63 -10.25
C GLY A 175 10.04 -4.20 -8.78
N HIS A 176 8.92 -3.99 -8.10
CA HIS A 176 8.92 -3.72 -6.67
C HIS A 176 9.42 -4.88 -5.81
N CYS A 177 9.18 -6.14 -6.22
CA CYS A 177 9.76 -7.32 -5.57
C CYS A 177 11.30 -7.38 -5.73
N PHE A 178 11.86 -6.76 -6.78
CA PHE A 178 13.31 -6.55 -6.93
C PHE A 178 13.83 -5.27 -6.27
N ASN A 179 13.02 -4.66 -5.40
CA ASN A 179 13.33 -3.43 -4.71
C ASN A 179 13.57 -2.23 -5.64
N LEU A 180 12.90 -2.19 -6.80
CA LEU A 180 12.90 -1.03 -7.68
C LEU A 180 11.87 0.01 -7.19
N GLN A 181 12.30 1.27 -7.22
CA GLN A 181 11.49 2.43 -6.86
C GLN A 181 10.84 3.04 -8.09
N HIS A 182 9.71 3.71 -7.89
CA HIS A 182 9.18 4.62 -8.88
C HIS A 182 10.20 5.69 -9.26
N THR A 183 10.11 6.19 -10.49
CA THR A 183 11.08 7.16 -11.00
C THR A 183 11.03 8.51 -10.29
N TRP A 184 9.91 8.86 -9.65
CA TRP A 184 9.76 10.04 -8.77
C TRP A 184 10.07 9.76 -7.29
N GLN A 185 10.53 8.56 -6.95
CA GLN A 185 10.86 8.12 -5.58
C GLN A 185 12.31 7.64 -5.45
N LYS A 186 13.12 7.76 -6.50
CA LYS A 186 14.54 7.33 -6.51
C LYS A 186 15.39 8.10 -5.50
N SER A 187 15.00 9.31 -5.15
CA SER A 187 15.64 10.11 -4.08
C SER A 187 15.57 9.43 -2.71
N TYR A 188 14.70 8.42 -2.54
CA TYR A 188 14.56 7.67 -1.29
C TYR A 188 15.41 6.40 -1.23
N ALA A 189 16.13 6.06 -2.31
CA ALA A 189 17.01 4.91 -2.36
C ALA A 189 18.25 5.09 -1.45
N THR A 190 18.98 3.99 -1.18
CA THR A 190 20.29 4.05 -0.52
C THR A 190 21.39 3.42 -1.38
N PRO A 191 22.40 4.21 -1.80
CA PRO A 191 22.46 5.67 -1.70
C PRO A 191 21.34 6.36 -2.50
N PRO A 192 20.93 7.59 -2.14
CA PRO A 192 19.93 8.36 -2.89
C PRO A 192 20.31 8.50 -4.35
N LYS A 193 19.32 8.44 -5.23
CA LYS A 193 19.50 8.65 -6.68
C LYS A 193 18.56 9.76 -7.16
N PRO A 194 18.92 10.54 -8.20
CA PRO A 194 18.02 11.56 -8.73
C PRO A 194 16.70 10.95 -9.20
N ASN A 195 15.60 11.67 -8.95
CA ASN A 195 14.32 11.37 -9.60
C ASN A 195 14.42 11.66 -11.09
N ILE A 196 13.79 10.81 -11.93
CA ILE A 196 13.88 10.87 -13.39
C ILE A 196 12.47 10.85 -13.97
N SER A 197 11.77 11.98 -13.91
CA SER A 197 10.36 12.10 -14.31
C SER A 197 10.10 11.71 -15.76
N ASP A 198 11.08 11.91 -16.64
CA ASP A 198 11.07 11.55 -18.07
C ASP A 198 11.69 10.18 -18.36
N SER A 199 11.83 9.31 -17.36
CA SER A 199 12.35 7.96 -17.59
C SER A 199 11.35 7.12 -18.38
N LEU A 200 11.80 6.55 -19.49
CA LEU A 200 11.07 5.55 -20.28
C LEU A 200 11.34 4.16 -19.69
N SER A 201 10.79 3.92 -18.50
CA SER A 201 10.97 2.69 -17.73
C SER A 201 9.63 2.05 -17.34
N TRP A 202 9.65 0.74 -17.13
CA TRP A 202 8.62 0.01 -16.40
C TRP A 202 8.26 0.65 -15.06
N MET A 203 9.20 1.30 -14.36
CA MET A 203 8.98 1.93 -13.05
C MET A 203 8.46 3.38 -13.14
N ASN A 204 8.16 3.89 -14.35
CA ASN A 204 7.50 5.17 -14.54
C ASN A 204 6.04 4.96 -14.95
N TYR A 205 5.11 5.66 -14.30
CA TYR A 205 3.75 5.67 -14.78
C TYR A 205 3.66 6.45 -16.10
N PRO A 206 3.06 5.86 -17.15
CA PRO A 206 2.90 6.54 -18.45
C PRO A 206 2.24 7.92 -18.33
N ARG A 207 1.35 8.09 -17.35
CA ARG A 207 0.62 9.33 -17.05
C ARG A 207 1.46 10.43 -16.40
N PHE A 208 2.61 10.08 -15.80
CA PHE A 208 3.54 11.00 -15.15
C PHE A 208 4.72 11.38 -16.04
N TYR A 209 4.90 10.67 -17.16
CA TYR A 209 5.86 11.04 -18.19
C TYR A 209 5.52 12.41 -18.81
N PRO A 210 6.51 13.30 -19.03
CA PRO A 210 6.32 14.56 -19.73
C PRO A 210 5.73 14.36 -21.13
N GLY A 211 4.60 15.02 -21.42
CA GLY A 211 3.83 14.79 -22.65
C GLY A 211 2.75 13.71 -22.53
N GLY A 212 2.63 13.06 -21.37
CA GLY A 212 1.54 12.16 -21.03
C GLY A 212 1.64 10.74 -21.62
N PRO A 213 0.61 9.91 -21.42
CA PRO A 213 0.65 8.48 -21.77
C PRO A 213 0.98 8.22 -23.24
N SER A 214 0.43 9.01 -24.17
CA SER A 214 0.71 8.83 -25.59
C SER A 214 2.20 9.07 -25.92
N ALA A 215 2.81 10.11 -25.34
CA ALA A 215 4.24 10.38 -25.53
C ALA A 215 5.10 9.28 -24.92
N PHE A 216 4.75 8.80 -23.73
CA PHE A 216 5.42 7.67 -23.09
C PHE A 216 5.37 6.43 -23.98
N TRP A 217 4.16 5.98 -24.33
CA TRP A 217 3.98 4.72 -25.06
C TRP A 217 4.63 4.74 -26.43
N ASN A 218 4.58 5.85 -27.15
CA ASN A 218 5.22 5.99 -28.47
C ASN A 218 6.75 5.92 -28.41
N ALA A 219 7.36 6.27 -27.26
CA ALA A 219 8.81 6.30 -27.09
C ALA A 219 9.34 5.12 -26.25
N PHE A 220 8.48 4.45 -25.48
CA PHE A 220 8.89 3.41 -24.54
C PHE A 220 9.41 2.17 -25.26
N SER A 221 10.66 1.80 -24.97
CA SER A 221 11.34 0.65 -25.60
C SER A 221 11.09 -0.69 -24.92
N PHE A 222 10.20 -0.71 -23.92
CA PHE A 222 9.93 -1.86 -23.07
C PHE A 222 11.19 -2.35 -22.34
N GLN A 223 11.90 -1.43 -21.69
CA GLN A 223 13.14 -1.69 -20.94
C GLN A 223 13.14 -0.96 -19.60
N PHE A 224 13.90 -1.49 -18.65
CA PHE A 224 14.26 -0.73 -17.44
C PHE A 224 15.26 0.36 -17.80
N ASP A 225 15.27 1.46 -17.05
CA ASP A 225 16.25 2.50 -17.28
C ASP A 225 17.65 2.10 -16.81
N PRO A 226 18.72 2.83 -17.21
CA PRO A 226 20.10 2.44 -16.87
C PRO A 226 20.36 2.29 -15.37
N VAL A 227 19.67 3.07 -14.53
CA VAL A 227 19.84 3.04 -13.08
C VAL A 227 19.23 1.78 -12.47
N GLU A 228 18.08 1.36 -12.98
CA GLU A 228 17.39 0.12 -12.58
C GLU A 228 18.11 -1.11 -13.12
N LEU A 229 18.58 -1.09 -14.38
CA LEU A 229 19.40 -2.16 -14.94
C LEU A 229 20.69 -2.36 -14.14
N THR A 230 21.32 -1.26 -13.71
CA THR A 230 22.50 -1.34 -12.84
C THR A 230 22.16 -2.00 -11.50
N HIS A 231 21.00 -1.67 -10.92
CA HIS A 231 20.52 -2.30 -9.69
C HIS A 231 20.29 -3.80 -9.89
N LEU A 232 19.52 -4.19 -10.92
CA LEU A 232 19.19 -5.59 -11.22
C LEU A 232 20.44 -6.46 -11.49
N ARG A 233 21.40 -5.92 -12.25
CA ARG A 233 22.58 -6.68 -12.71
C ARG A 233 23.74 -6.66 -11.72
N HIS A 234 23.94 -5.53 -11.04
CA HIS A 234 25.16 -5.26 -10.28
C HIS A 234 24.91 -4.84 -8.82
N GLY A 235 23.66 -4.62 -8.43
CA GLY A 235 23.35 -4.32 -7.03
C GLY A 235 23.78 -5.46 -6.10
N ALA A 236 24.16 -5.07 -4.88
CA ALA A 236 24.49 -6.02 -3.84
C ALA A 236 23.31 -6.96 -3.59
N ARG A 237 23.56 -8.26 -3.49
CA ARG A 237 22.52 -9.29 -3.40
C ARG A 237 21.44 -8.99 -2.35
N LEU A 238 21.84 -8.48 -1.17
CA LEU A 238 20.93 -8.13 -0.06
C LEU A 238 20.12 -6.84 -0.29
N ASN A 239 20.48 -6.03 -1.29
CA ASN A 239 19.73 -4.84 -1.69
C ASN A 239 18.64 -5.18 -2.73
N LEU A 240 18.72 -6.36 -3.34
CA LEU A 240 17.71 -6.89 -4.27
C LEU A 240 16.83 -7.96 -3.61
N ILE A 241 17.43 -8.86 -2.84
CA ILE A 241 16.75 -9.91 -2.05
C ILE A 241 16.58 -9.35 -0.64
N LYS A 242 15.38 -8.97 -0.23
CA LYS A 242 15.23 -8.26 1.03
C LYS A 242 14.55 -9.06 2.11
N SER A 243 15.35 -9.43 3.11
CA SER A 243 14.91 -9.56 4.50
C SER A 243 15.47 -8.48 5.44
N ARG A 244 16.34 -7.54 4.98
CA ARG A 244 17.10 -6.66 5.90
C ARG A 244 17.43 -5.20 5.51
N ASN A 245 17.11 -4.66 4.33
CA ASN A 245 17.60 -3.31 3.94
C ASN A 245 16.58 -2.39 3.23
N PRO A 246 15.49 -1.90 3.87
CA PRO A 246 14.17 -1.46 3.35
C PRO A 246 14.03 -0.66 2.06
N PHE A 247 12.81 -0.79 1.53
CA PHE A 247 12.38 -0.27 0.23
C PHE A 247 12.63 1.25 0.16
N SER A 248 12.51 1.91 1.30
CA SER A 248 12.92 3.30 1.51
C SER A 248 13.81 3.56 2.76
N GLN A 249 14.44 2.55 3.37
CA GLN A 249 15.53 2.83 4.33
C GLN A 249 16.78 3.10 3.52
N ARG A 250 17.41 4.24 3.61
CA ARG A 250 17.18 5.48 4.32
C ARG A 250 17.10 6.53 3.20
N ILE A 251 15.99 7.27 3.11
CA ILE A 251 16.12 8.72 3.03
C ILE A 251 17.25 9.03 4.02
N THR A 252 18.42 9.50 3.56
CA THR A 252 19.58 9.59 4.46
C THR A 252 19.17 10.40 5.70
N ALA A 253 19.85 10.25 6.84
CA ALA A 253 19.53 11.11 8.00
C ALA A 253 19.50 12.61 7.62
N PHE A 254 20.26 12.97 6.57
CA PHE A 254 20.22 14.24 5.87
C PHE A 254 18.89 14.50 5.13
N ASP A 255 18.41 13.60 4.26
CA ASP A 255 17.16 13.79 3.52
C ASP A 255 15.89 13.70 4.42
N ILE A 256 15.94 12.99 5.55
CA ILE A 256 14.84 12.94 6.52
C ILE A 256 14.86 14.25 7.32
N GLY A 257 16.06 14.75 7.65
CA GLY A 257 16.27 16.11 8.11
C GLY A 257 15.63 17.13 7.17
N ALA A 258 15.82 16.98 5.86
CA ALA A 258 15.25 17.85 4.83
C ALA A 258 13.72 17.78 4.71
N LEU A 259 13.04 16.73 5.22
CA LEU A 259 11.58 16.76 5.41
C LEU A 259 11.17 17.78 6.49
N PHE A 260 12.01 17.94 7.52
CA PHE A 260 11.83 18.87 8.63
C PHE A 260 12.53 20.23 8.41
N GLU A 261 13.13 20.46 7.24
CA GLU A 261 13.62 21.78 6.82
C GLU A 261 12.50 22.63 6.19
N ASP A 262 12.58 23.96 6.32
CA ASP A 262 11.58 24.88 5.79
C ASP A 262 11.89 25.39 4.37
N ASN A 263 13.03 25.01 3.81
CA ASN A 263 13.42 25.39 2.45
C ASN A 263 12.63 24.56 1.43
N VAL A 264 11.58 25.17 0.88
CA VAL A 264 10.66 24.51 -0.05
C VAL A 264 10.44 25.38 -1.28
N GLU A 265 10.69 24.84 -2.46
CA GLU A 265 10.21 25.41 -3.71
C GLU A 265 8.74 25.00 -3.92
N ASN A 266 7.82 25.90 -3.54
CA ASN A 266 6.39 25.76 -3.78
C ASN A 266 5.91 26.87 -4.71
N ASN A 267 5.80 26.57 -6.00
CA ASN A 267 5.35 27.51 -7.03
C ASN A 267 3.82 27.46 -7.23
N SER A 268 3.08 26.87 -6.28
CA SER A 268 1.63 26.67 -6.36
C SER A 268 0.86 27.45 -5.28
N SER A 269 -0.47 27.47 -5.39
CA SER A 269 -1.37 27.97 -4.34
C SER A 269 -1.80 26.90 -3.33
N LEU A 270 -1.16 25.73 -3.34
CA LEU A 270 -1.54 24.60 -2.50
C LEU A 270 -0.90 24.68 -1.11
N VAL A 271 -1.66 24.18 -0.14
CA VAL A 271 -1.24 24.02 1.26
C VAL A 271 -1.58 22.60 1.71
N LEU A 272 -0.60 21.91 2.27
CA LEU A 272 -0.75 20.60 2.89
C LEU A 272 -0.86 20.77 4.41
N LYS A 273 -1.83 20.12 5.03
CA LYS A 273 -2.04 20.18 6.48
C LYS A 273 -2.23 18.77 7.05
N LEU A 274 -1.67 18.55 8.23
CA LEU A 274 -1.84 17.35 9.03
C LEU A 274 -2.69 17.65 10.27
N GLU A 275 -3.64 16.78 10.58
CA GLU A 275 -4.47 16.84 11.78
C GLU A 275 -4.60 15.46 12.45
N ALA A 276 -4.58 15.43 13.77
CA ALA A 276 -4.80 14.25 14.60
C ALA A 276 -5.16 14.70 16.03
N TYR A 277 -5.57 13.77 16.89
CA TYR A 277 -5.62 14.06 18.33
C TYR A 277 -4.25 14.52 18.84
N ARG A 278 -4.25 15.41 19.84
CA ARG A 278 -3.00 15.95 20.41
C ARG A 278 -2.33 15.00 21.38
N SER A 279 -3.09 14.05 21.93
CA SER A 279 -2.64 13.13 22.94
C SER A 279 -3.25 11.75 22.69
N PHE A 280 -2.44 10.72 22.91
CA PHE A 280 -2.80 9.31 22.75
C PHE A 280 -2.37 8.52 23.99
N LEU A 281 -3.09 7.43 24.28
CA LEU A 281 -2.61 6.40 25.22
C LEU A 281 -1.51 5.55 24.55
N LEU A 282 -0.63 4.96 25.35
CA LEU A 282 0.30 3.95 24.84
C LEU A 282 -0.50 2.77 24.26
N GLY A 283 -0.17 2.35 23.03
CA GLY A 283 -0.93 1.32 22.30
C GLY A 283 -2.20 1.83 21.61
N GLU A 284 -2.53 3.12 21.71
CA GLU A 284 -3.65 3.69 20.96
C GLU A 284 -3.31 3.83 19.46
N PRO A 285 -4.16 3.31 18.56
CA PRO A 285 -4.00 3.50 17.12
C PRO A 285 -3.97 4.97 16.71
N VAL A 286 -2.92 5.38 16.00
CA VAL A 286 -2.77 6.75 15.48
C VAL A 286 -3.32 6.82 14.06
N TYR A 287 -4.45 7.53 13.91
CA TYR A 287 -5.00 7.94 12.63
C TYR A 287 -4.58 9.38 12.32
N LEU A 288 -4.11 9.62 11.10
CA LEU A 288 -3.62 10.90 10.62
C LEU A 288 -4.52 11.41 9.51
N GLU A 289 -5.21 12.52 9.76
CA GLU A 289 -5.89 13.28 8.72
C GLU A 289 -4.86 14.10 7.92
N THR A 290 -4.91 13.93 6.61
CA THR A 290 -4.18 14.73 5.63
C THR A 290 -5.16 15.54 4.82
N GLN A 291 -4.93 16.85 4.75
CA GLN A 291 -5.69 17.80 3.96
C GLN A 291 -4.79 18.46 2.92
N LEU A 292 -5.18 18.40 1.64
CA LEU A 292 -4.61 19.23 0.59
C LEU A 292 -5.65 20.27 0.18
N ARG A 293 -5.31 21.56 0.32
CA ARG A 293 -6.21 22.67 0.01
C ARG A 293 -5.56 23.70 -0.91
N THR A 294 -6.39 24.47 -1.61
CA THR A 294 -5.93 25.65 -2.35
C THR A 294 -6.20 26.93 -1.56
N THR A 295 -5.35 27.94 -1.78
CA THR A 295 -5.56 29.34 -1.36
C THR A 295 -6.06 30.22 -2.51
N SER A 296 -6.18 29.65 -3.72
CA SER A 296 -6.61 30.35 -4.93
C SER A 296 -8.02 29.94 -5.34
N MET A 297 -8.71 30.84 -6.02
CA MET A 297 -9.98 30.57 -6.70
C MET A 297 -9.78 29.90 -8.07
N MET A 298 -8.54 29.89 -8.59
CA MET A 298 -8.20 29.29 -9.87
C MET A 298 -8.23 27.75 -9.79
N ASN A 299 -8.56 27.12 -10.92
CA ASN A 299 -8.56 25.67 -11.04
C ASN A 299 -7.13 25.12 -10.95
N GLN A 300 -6.87 24.32 -9.92
CA GLN A 300 -5.64 23.54 -9.78
C GLN A 300 -5.98 22.05 -9.82
N GLN A 301 -5.49 21.34 -10.83
CA GLN A 301 -5.65 19.88 -10.87
C GLN A 301 -4.64 19.22 -9.91
N VAL A 302 -5.12 18.30 -9.08
CA VAL A 302 -4.31 17.56 -8.09
C VAL A 302 -4.67 16.07 -8.11
N ILE A 303 -3.73 15.22 -7.72
CA ILE A 303 -4.00 13.83 -7.34
C ILE A 303 -4.81 13.84 -6.03
N ASN A 304 -5.93 13.12 -6.00
CA ASN A 304 -6.85 13.14 -4.86
C ASN A 304 -6.69 11.96 -3.88
N ASN A 305 -5.93 10.92 -4.24
CA ASN A 305 -5.62 9.82 -3.34
C ASN A 305 -4.52 10.24 -2.36
N LEU A 306 -4.91 10.69 -1.17
CA LEU A 306 -3.97 11.13 -0.13
C LEU A 306 -3.66 10.04 0.91
N TYR A 307 -4.16 8.82 0.70
CA TYR A 307 -3.81 7.66 1.54
C TYR A 307 -2.31 7.38 1.42
N ALA A 308 -1.67 7.14 2.56
CA ALA A 308 -0.23 6.85 2.61
C ALA A 308 0.14 5.60 1.77
N ASP A 309 -0.80 4.66 1.62
CA ASP A 309 -0.63 3.38 0.94
C ASP A 309 -0.32 3.50 -0.56
N PHE A 310 -0.64 4.63 -1.21
CA PHE A 310 -0.39 4.86 -2.64
C PHE A 310 0.94 5.56 -2.92
N GLY A 311 1.68 5.98 -1.90
CA GLY A 311 2.99 6.62 -2.08
C GLY A 311 2.97 8.02 -2.73
N PHE A 312 1.79 8.65 -2.91
CA PHE A 312 1.67 10.04 -3.38
C PHE A 312 1.98 11.07 -2.28
N ILE A 313 1.92 10.66 -1.02
CA ILE A 313 2.33 11.45 0.13
C ILE A 313 3.39 10.69 0.91
N THR A 314 4.44 11.42 1.29
CA THR A 314 5.48 10.92 2.18
C THR A 314 5.27 11.50 3.57
N ILE A 315 5.16 10.66 4.60
CA ILE A 315 4.99 11.09 6.00
C ILE A 315 6.29 10.81 6.75
N GLY A 316 6.96 11.87 7.19
CA GLY A 316 8.10 11.81 8.09
C GLY A 316 7.67 11.89 9.55
N ILE A 317 8.23 11.03 10.39
CA ILE A 317 7.95 10.94 11.83
C ILE A 317 9.26 11.02 12.60
N LYS A 318 9.34 11.94 13.56
CA LYS A 318 10.40 12.03 14.56
C LYS A 318 9.90 11.47 15.89
N LYS A 319 10.55 10.41 16.38
CA LYS A 319 10.29 9.76 17.67
C LYS A 319 10.79 10.60 18.85
N PRO A 320 10.32 10.34 20.09
CA PRO A 320 10.80 11.02 21.30
C PRO A 320 12.32 10.95 21.48
N GLY A 321 12.96 9.84 21.09
CA GLY A 321 14.41 9.65 21.13
C GLY A 321 15.21 10.41 20.06
N GLY A 322 14.54 11.17 19.18
CA GLY A 322 15.16 11.95 18.10
C GLY A 322 15.40 11.16 16.80
N GLU A 323 15.21 9.83 16.81
CA GLU A 323 15.17 9.02 15.60
C GLU A 323 14.08 9.57 14.66
N THR A 324 14.42 9.71 13.38
CA THR A 324 13.46 10.13 12.37
C THR A 324 13.35 9.06 11.29
N LEU A 325 12.13 8.76 10.89
CA LEU A 325 11.78 7.72 9.93
C LEU A 325 10.68 8.19 8.98
N VAL A 326 10.46 7.45 7.90
CA VAL A 326 9.28 7.61 7.03
C VAL A 326 8.30 6.48 7.27
N TYR A 327 7.02 6.79 7.24
CA TYR A 327 5.96 5.78 7.28
C TYR A 327 6.00 4.92 6.01
N GLU A 328 6.18 3.61 6.19
CA GLU A 328 6.05 2.61 5.13
C GLU A 328 4.88 1.67 5.47
N PRO A 329 3.84 1.56 4.64
CA PRO A 329 2.70 0.68 4.89
C PRO A 329 3.13 -0.79 4.73
N ILE A 330 2.32 -1.71 5.28
CA ILE A 330 2.53 -3.16 5.10
C ILE A 330 2.08 -3.67 3.73
N ILE A 331 1.27 -2.89 3.00
CA ILE A 331 0.83 -3.13 1.63
C ILE A 331 0.93 -1.81 0.88
N GLU A 332 1.65 -1.82 -0.23
CA GLU A 332 1.73 -0.69 -1.16
C GLU A 332 0.74 -0.91 -2.30
N MET A 333 -0.02 0.12 -2.66
CA MET A 333 -1.07 0.06 -3.68
C MET A 333 -0.69 0.83 -4.94
N ASP A 334 -0.62 0.16 -6.09
CA ASP A 334 -0.56 0.81 -7.40
C ASP A 334 -1.97 0.94 -7.99
N ALA A 335 -2.51 2.15 -7.87
CA ALA A 335 -3.72 2.54 -8.56
C ALA A 335 -3.46 3.63 -9.59
N GLU A 336 -4.32 3.66 -10.61
CA GLU A 336 -4.49 4.87 -11.39
C GLU A 336 -4.89 6.03 -10.46
N PRO A 337 -4.22 7.20 -10.51
CA PRO A 337 -4.46 8.29 -9.58
C PRO A 337 -5.80 8.90 -9.96
N GLY A 338 -6.69 9.02 -8.98
CA GLY A 338 -7.80 9.93 -9.16
C GLY A 338 -7.28 11.37 -9.25
N TYR A 339 -7.89 12.17 -10.11
CA TYR A 339 -7.64 13.60 -10.16
C TYR A 339 -8.89 14.34 -9.73
N THR A 340 -8.69 15.46 -9.07
CA THR A 340 -9.74 16.44 -8.82
C THR A 340 -9.21 17.84 -9.10
N VAL A 341 -10.13 18.79 -9.22
CA VAL A 341 -9.80 20.21 -9.32
C VAL A 341 -10.08 20.86 -7.96
N LEU A 342 -9.06 21.52 -7.41
CA LEU A 342 -9.20 22.40 -6.27
C LEU A 342 -9.41 23.84 -6.76
N ASN A 343 -10.46 24.50 -6.25
CA ASN A 343 -10.84 25.88 -6.55
C ASN A 343 -11.76 26.44 -5.46
N GLY A 344 -12.41 27.59 -5.69
CA GLY A 344 -13.32 28.20 -4.72
C GLY A 344 -14.52 27.33 -4.30
N SER A 345 -15.02 26.46 -5.19
CA SER A 345 -16.17 25.58 -4.94
C SER A 345 -15.77 24.25 -4.30
N ASN A 346 -14.57 23.77 -4.61
CA ASN A 346 -13.98 22.58 -4.02
C ASN A 346 -12.58 22.91 -3.45
N PRO A 347 -12.51 23.61 -2.30
CA PRO A 347 -11.25 24.21 -1.86
C PRO A 347 -10.27 23.22 -1.23
N ALA A 348 -10.72 22.02 -0.85
CA ALA A 348 -9.89 21.06 -0.15
C ALA A 348 -10.35 19.61 -0.36
N ILE A 349 -9.40 18.69 -0.26
CA ILE A 349 -9.62 17.25 -0.14
C ILE A 349 -8.99 16.74 1.16
N TYR A 350 -9.54 15.65 1.67
CA TYR A 350 -9.30 15.13 3.01
C TYR A 350 -9.15 13.61 2.96
N GLN A 351 -8.23 13.07 3.74
CA GLN A 351 -8.07 11.63 3.91
C GLN A 351 -7.55 11.29 5.29
N SER A 352 -8.08 10.24 5.92
CA SER A 352 -7.51 9.66 7.15
C SER A 352 -6.76 8.38 6.82
N SER A 353 -5.53 8.26 7.33
CA SER A 353 -4.69 7.06 7.20
C SER A 353 -4.30 6.55 8.58
N TYR A 354 -4.40 5.24 8.80
CA TYR A 354 -3.81 4.60 9.99
C TYR A 354 -2.30 4.51 9.82
N ILE A 355 -1.54 5.17 10.70
CA ILE A 355 -0.08 5.20 10.65
C ILE A 355 0.59 4.58 11.88
N GLY A 356 -0.18 3.88 12.71
CA GLY A 356 0.31 3.30 13.96
C GLY A 356 1.28 2.14 13.77
N PHE A 357 1.07 1.36 12.72
CA PHE A 357 1.83 0.16 12.38
C PHE A 357 2.21 0.20 10.90
N GLY A 358 3.47 -0.16 10.62
CA GLY A 358 3.99 -0.21 9.26
C GLY A 358 4.91 -1.40 9.06
N LYS A 359 5.66 -1.37 7.97
CA LYS A 359 6.65 -2.38 7.59
C LYS A 359 7.55 -2.88 8.73
N ASN A 360 8.00 -1.97 9.59
CA ASN A 360 8.97 -2.27 10.65
C ASN A 360 8.33 -2.41 12.03
N GLY A 361 7.01 -2.62 12.10
CA GLY A 361 6.26 -2.75 13.35
C GLY A 361 5.61 -1.44 13.81
N PHE A 362 5.40 -1.30 15.12
CA PHE A 362 4.78 -0.11 15.71
C PHE A 362 5.71 1.11 15.67
N ILE A 363 5.12 2.24 15.30
CA ILE A 363 5.82 3.53 15.21
C ILE A 363 5.68 4.32 16.51
N PHE A 364 4.51 4.26 17.14
CA PHE A 364 4.18 5.01 18.36
C PHE A 364 4.25 4.10 19.61
N ASP A 365 5.36 3.39 19.74
CA ASP A 365 5.64 2.36 20.75
C ASP A 365 6.27 2.91 22.05
N GLN A 366 6.57 4.21 22.08
CA GLN A 366 7.21 4.88 23.23
C GLN A 366 6.38 6.07 23.69
N ALA A 367 6.28 6.28 25.00
CA ALA A 367 5.73 7.50 25.54
C ALA A 367 6.66 8.70 25.23
N GLY A 368 6.06 9.85 24.95
CA GLY A 368 6.78 11.09 24.67
C GLY A 368 6.15 11.89 23.53
N ASN A 369 6.87 12.92 23.09
CA ASN A 369 6.41 13.80 22.02
C ASN A 369 6.94 13.30 20.67
N TYR A 370 6.05 13.19 19.70
CA TYR A 370 6.36 12.88 18.32
C TYR A 370 6.12 14.11 17.46
N GLN A 371 6.90 14.25 16.39
CA GLN A 371 6.71 15.29 15.39
C GLN A 371 6.47 14.65 14.03
N LEU A 372 5.48 15.13 13.30
CA LEU A 372 5.08 14.62 12.00
C LEU A 372 5.10 15.75 10.98
N ARG A 373 5.58 15.45 9.78
CA ARG A 373 5.45 16.30 8.59
C ARG A 373 5.11 15.44 7.37
N ALA A 374 4.40 16.02 6.42
CA ALA A 374 4.08 15.36 5.17
C ALA A 374 4.61 16.18 3.98
N VAL A 375 4.89 15.47 2.90
CA VAL A 375 5.28 16.04 1.61
C VAL A 375 4.40 15.48 0.52
N TYR A 376 3.90 16.38 -0.32
CA TYR A 376 3.17 16.10 -1.54
C TYR A 376 3.90 16.74 -2.72
N TYR A 377 4.06 16.01 -3.82
CA TYR A 377 4.68 16.54 -5.03
C TYR A 377 3.64 16.81 -6.10
N LEU A 378 3.64 18.04 -6.62
CA LEU A 378 2.89 18.41 -7.81
C LEU A 378 3.64 17.98 -9.07
N ARG A 379 2.88 17.83 -10.17
CA ARG A 379 3.42 17.47 -11.48
C ARG A 379 4.38 18.52 -12.07
N ASP A 380 4.25 19.78 -11.65
CA ASP A 380 5.12 20.88 -12.09
C ASP A 380 6.47 20.90 -11.34
N GLY A 381 6.71 19.94 -10.46
CA GLY A 381 7.90 19.87 -9.62
C GLY A 381 7.76 20.58 -8.27
N SER A 382 6.66 21.30 -8.02
CA SER A 382 6.45 21.96 -6.73
C SER A 382 6.37 20.94 -5.61
N ARG A 383 7.11 21.20 -4.54
CA ARG A 383 7.10 20.40 -3.31
C ARG A 383 6.18 21.11 -2.30
N ILE A 384 5.14 20.43 -1.83
CA ILE A 384 4.20 20.99 -0.86
C ILE A 384 4.45 20.30 0.48
N VAL A 385 4.96 21.04 1.45
CA VAL A 385 5.31 20.51 2.77
C VAL A 385 4.34 21.04 3.81
N SER A 386 3.90 20.17 4.72
CA SER A 386 3.03 20.57 5.82
C SER A 386 3.78 21.31 6.93
N ASP A 387 3.03 22.06 7.74
CA ASP A 387 3.51 22.44 9.07
C ASP A 387 3.86 21.18 9.90
N THR A 388 4.68 21.37 10.94
CA THR A 388 5.00 20.29 11.88
C THR A 388 3.81 20.03 12.82
N LEU A 389 3.23 18.85 12.72
CA LEU A 389 2.23 18.37 13.67
C LEU A 389 2.94 17.72 14.87
N SER A 390 2.70 18.25 16.07
CA SER A 390 3.16 17.61 17.32
C SER A 390 2.02 16.85 17.99
N ILE A 391 2.30 15.60 18.37
CA ILE A 391 1.40 14.75 19.17
C ILE A 391 2.16 14.16 20.36
N ARG A 392 1.44 13.75 21.40
CA ARG A 392 2.02 13.14 22.60
C ARG A 392 1.43 11.74 22.83
N VAL A 393 2.31 10.76 23.06
CA VAL A 393 1.92 9.45 23.61
C VAL A 393 2.17 9.50 25.11
N ASN A 394 1.14 9.22 25.91
CA ASN A 394 1.24 9.26 27.37
C ASN A 394 1.79 7.95 27.92
N ASN A 395 2.44 8.02 29.08
CA ASN A 395 2.75 6.83 29.86
C ASN A 395 1.44 6.18 30.37
N PRO A 396 1.37 4.84 30.46
CA PRO A 396 0.31 4.17 31.21
C PRO A 396 0.19 4.72 32.63
N VAL A 397 -1.04 4.91 33.11
CA VAL A 397 -1.29 5.46 34.45
C VAL A 397 -1.46 4.34 35.47
N THR A 398 -2.08 3.24 35.05
CA THR A 398 -2.36 2.06 35.88
C THR A 398 -1.64 0.81 35.37
N VAL A 399 -1.61 -0.24 36.19
CA VAL A 399 -1.09 -1.57 35.78
C VAL A 399 -1.95 -2.13 34.65
N GLU A 400 -3.27 -1.97 34.75
CA GLU A 400 -4.22 -2.35 33.72
C GLU A 400 -3.97 -1.63 32.38
N ASP A 401 -3.72 -0.31 32.41
CA ASP A 401 -3.38 0.45 31.20
C ASP A 401 -2.11 -0.11 30.54
N ASN A 402 -1.12 -0.49 31.35
CA ASN A 402 0.13 -1.05 30.85
C ASN A 402 -0.09 -2.46 30.24
N GLU A 403 -0.89 -3.31 30.88
CA GLU A 403 -1.26 -4.62 30.35
C GLU A 403 -1.98 -4.51 29.00
N LEU A 404 -2.98 -3.61 28.90
CA LEU A 404 -3.71 -3.39 27.66
C LEU A 404 -2.82 -2.78 26.56
N ALA A 405 -1.92 -1.86 26.92
CA ALA A 405 -0.94 -1.31 25.98
C ALA A 405 -0.04 -2.41 25.41
N MET A 406 0.42 -3.36 26.24
CA MET A 406 1.24 -4.49 25.78
C MET A 406 0.50 -5.43 24.83
N ILE A 407 -0.81 -5.64 25.03
CA ILE A 407 -1.64 -6.37 24.06
C ILE A 407 -1.72 -5.60 22.75
N MET A 408 -2.03 -4.30 22.82
CA MET A 408 -2.22 -3.47 21.63
C MET A 408 -0.92 -3.25 20.83
N LEU A 409 0.24 -3.30 21.48
CA LEU A 409 1.57 -3.16 20.85
C LEU A 409 2.18 -4.51 20.42
N ASN A 410 1.41 -5.61 20.46
CA ASN A 410 1.84 -6.88 19.87
C ASN A 410 1.83 -6.79 18.34
N ASN A 411 2.92 -7.19 17.67
CA ASN A 411 3.01 -7.07 16.20
C ASN A 411 1.89 -7.77 15.43
N ASP A 412 1.37 -8.90 15.92
CA ASP A 412 0.24 -9.59 15.29
C ASP A 412 -1.05 -8.79 15.41
N VAL A 413 -1.23 -8.08 16.53
CA VAL A 413 -2.30 -7.07 16.68
C VAL A 413 -2.07 -5.88 15.74
N GLY A 414 -0.83 -5.49 15.50
CA GLY A 414 -0.47 -4.47 14.51
C GLY A 414 -0.93 -4.82 13.09
N TYR A 415 -0.77 -6.08 12.67
CA TYR A 415 -1.33 -6.56 11.40
C TYR A 415 -2.86 -6.52 11.39
N LEU A 416 -3.52 -6.93 12.49
CA LEU A 416 -4.97 -6.85 12.60
C LEU A 416 -5.45 -5.40 12.49
N LEU A 417 -4.75 -4.43 13.09
CA LEU A 417 -5.09 -3.01 12.97
C LEU A 417 -4.91 -2.51 11.52
N ALA A 418 -3.78 -2.80 10.91
CA ALA A 418 -3.47 -2.35 9.54
C ALA A 418 -4.37 -3.00 8.46
N LEU A 419 -4.84 -4.23 8.67
CA LEU A 419 -5.72 -4.95 7.76
C LEU A 419 -7.22 -4.72 8.05
N MET A 420 -7.53 -3.89 9.05
CA MET A 420 -8.88 -3.70 9.60
C MET A 420 -9.55 -5.03 9.98
N GLY A 421 -8.79 -5.92 10.61
CA GLY A 421 -9.14 -7.27 11.04
C GLY A 421 -8.84 -8.36 9.99
N SER A 422 -8.64 -9.59 10.48
CA SER A 422 -8.32 -10.75 9.64
C SER A 422 -8.66 -12.06 10.35
N ASP A 423 -9.09 -13.08 9.58
CA ASP A 423 -9.31 -14.45 10.05
C ASP A 423 -8.12 -15.37 9.76
N ALA A 424 -6.96 -14.81 9.44
CA ALA A 424 -5.76 -15.59 9.15
C ALA A 424 -5.40 -16.51 10.33
N PRO A 425 -5.17 -17.82 10.11
CA PRO A 425 -4.88 -18.75 11.21
C PRO A 425 -3.68 -18.34 12.07
N TYR A 426 -2.64 -17.74 11.49
CA TYR A 426 -1.46 -17.30 12.23
C TYR A 426 -1.74 -16.07 13.14
N LEU A 427 -2.84 -15.33 12.91
CA LEU A 427 -3.27 -14.20 13.73
C LEU A 427 -4.30 -14.60 14.81
N GLN A 428 -4.68 -15.87 14.91
CA GLN A 428 -5.73 -16.31 15.84
C GLN A 428 -5.40 -15.94 17.30
N LYS A 429 -4.16 -16.16 17.74
CA LYS A 429 -3.74 -15.80 19.10
C LYS A 429 -3.86 -14.30 19.40
N ALA A 430 -3.61 -13.46 18.40
CA ALA A 430 -3.79 -12.01 18.54
C ALA A 430 -5.28 -11.66 18.60
N ASN A 431 -6.12 -12.28 17.77
CA ASN A 431 -7.57 -12.14 17.85
C ASN A 431 -8.13 -12.52 19.22
N ASP A 432 -7.65 -13.64 19.80
CA ASP A 432 -8.05 -14.10 21.13
C ASP A 432 -7.60 -13.11 22.22
N SER A 433 -6.38 -12.56 22.08
CA SER A 433 -5.86 -11.57 23.03
C SER A 433 -6.66 -10.26 23.01
N LEU A 434 -7.16 -9.86 21.83
CA LEU A 434 -8.02 -8.69 21.69
C LEU A 434 -9.39 -8.85 22.36
N ASP A 435 -9.89 -10.08 22.54
CA ASP A 435 -11.16 -10.31 23.22
C ASP A 435 -11.13 -9.91 24.71
N ILE A 436 -9.96 -9.79 25.30
CA ILE A 436 -9.77 -9.22 26.64
C ILE A 436 -10.35 -7.80 26.70
N LEU A 437 -10.14 -6.97 25.65
CA LEU A 437 -10.68 -5.61 25.58
C LEU A 437 -12.19 -5.57 25.34
N LEU A 438 -12.80 -6.69 24.93
CA LEU A 438 -14.24 -6.80 24.75
C LEU A 438 -14.97 -7.34 25.99
N SER A 439 -14.23 -7.80 27.00
CA SER A 439 -14.79 -8.28 28.27
C SER A 439 -15.50 -7.19 29.06
N ASP A 440 -16.40 -7.56 29.96
CA ASP A 440 -17.11 -6.62 30.85
C ASP A 440 -16.17 -5.74 31.68
N LYS A 441 -14.94 -6.21 31.96
CA LYS A 441 -13.93 -5.46 32.69
C LYS A 441 -13.38 -4.28 31.88
N PHE A 442 -13.21 -4.44 30.57
CA PHE A 442 -12.44 -3.50 29.73
C PHE A 442 -13.20 -2.91 28.54
N LYS A 443 -14.44 -3.33 28.29
CA LYS A 443 -15.24 -2.86 27.15
C LYS A 443 -15.44 -1.34 27.08
N ASP A 444 -15.31 -0.63 28.20
CA ASP A 444 -15.41 0.83 28.29
C ASP A 444 -14.05 1.54 28.31
N HIS A 445 -12.95 0.79 28.31
CA HIS A 445 -11.60 1.35 28.18
C HIS A 445 -11.44 2.03 26.81
N PRO A 446 -10.75 3.18 26.70
CA PRO A 446 -10.61 3.89 25.43
C PRO A 446 -10.03 3.04 24.29
N LEU A 447 -9.10 2.13 24.58
CA LEU A 447 -8.53 1.23 23.56
C LEU A 447 -9.54 0.22 22.98
N ALA A 448 -10.59 -0.13 23.73
CA ALA A 448 -11.58 -1.12 23.29
C ALA A 448 -12.33 -0.69 22.03
N VAL A 449 -12.51 0.61 21.81
CA VAL A 449 -13.22 1.14 20.62
C VAL A 449 -12.53 0.73 19.31
N TYR A 450 -11.20 0.65 19.30
CA TYR A 450 -10.45 0.28 18.11
C TYR A 450 -10.52 -1.23 17.84
N VAL A 451 -10.58 -2.04 18.90
CA VAL A 451 -10.81 -3.48 18.80
C VAL A 451 -12.21 -3.75 18.27
N GLN A 452 -13.22 -3.08 18.84
CA GLN A 452 -14.61 -3.13 18.37
C GLN A 452 -14.71 -2.73 16.89
N PHE A 453 -13.97 -1.70 16.48
CA PHE A 453 -13.93 -1.26 15.09
C PHE A 453 -13.39 -2.35 14.16
N ILE A 454 -12.15 -2.82 14.34
CA ILE A 454 -11.55 -3.78 13.40
C ILE A 454 -12.27 -5.13 13.40
N LYS A 455 -12.75 -5.61 14.57
CA LYS A 455 -13.54 -6.84 14.65
C LYS A 455 -14.91 -6.66 14.01
N GLY A 456 -15.56 -5.51 14.21
CA GLY A 456 -16.84 -5.17 13.59
C GLY A 456 -16.77 -5.12 12.05
N VAL A 457 -15.73 -4.48 11.51
CA VAL A 457 -15.49 -4.45 10.06
C VAL A 457 -15.19 -5.84 9.51
N ASN A 458 -14.34 -6.62 10.19
CA ASN A 458 -14.00 -7.97 9.73
C ASN A 458 -15.19 -8.94 9.82
N ALA A 459 -16.05 -8.82 10.83
CA ALA A 459 -17.26 -9.64 10.91
C ALA A 459 -18.17 -9.47 9.69
N GLN A 460 -18.30 -8.23 9.18
CA GLN A 460 -19.20 -7.88 8.09
C GLN A 460 -18.70 -8.27 6.70
N ARG A 461 -17.41 -8.53 6.50
CA ARG A 461 -16.91 -8.99 5.19
C ARG A 461 -17.14 -10.50 5.04
N THR A 462 -17.26 -10.97 3.81
CA THR A 462 -16.90 -12.36 3.53
C THR A 462 -15.38 -12.46 3.65
N PHE A 463 -14.87 -13.54 4.23
CA PHE A 463 -13.43 -13.77 4.34
C PHE A 463 -13.02 -15.02 3.59
N LYS A 464 -12.14 -14.85 2.61
CA LYS A 464 -11.53 -15.89 1.80
C LYS A 464 -10.17 -16.27 2.36
N THR A 465 -10.02 -17.53 2.74
CA THR A 465 -8.74 -18.13 3.09
C THR A 465 -8.42 -19.20 2.07
N ILE A 466 -7.27 -19.10 1.42
CA ILE A 466 -6.82 -20.15 0.53
C ILE A 466 -6.10 -21.21 1.41
N THR A 467 -6.41 -22.50 1.20
CA THR A 467 -5.87 -23.65 1.97
C THR A 467 -4.67 -24.27 1.26
N ALA A 468 -3.83 -25.04 1.95
CA ALA A 468 -2.64 -25.69 1.36
C ALA A 468 -2.94 -26.50 0.07
N GLU A 469 -4.15 -27.04 -0.07
CA GLU A 469 -4.63 -27.76 -1.25
C GLU A 469 -5.10 -26.85 -2.40
N LYS A 470 -4.76 -25.56 -2.35
CA LYS A 470 -5.16 -24.51 -3.32
C LYS A 470 -6.68 -24.40 -3.51
N ARG A 471 -7.45 -24.58 -2.42
CA ARG A 471 -8.91 -24.34 -2.40
C ARG A 471 -9.26 -23.10 -1.59
N VAL A 472 -10.35 -22.43 -1.93
CA VAL A 472 -10.85 -21.28 -1.18
C VAL A 472 -11.83 -21.75 -0.10
N HIS A 473 -11.48 -21.55 1.16
CA HIS A 473 -12.41 -21.59 2.28
C HIS A 473 -13.05 -20.21 2.46
N ILE A 474 -14.37 -20.18 2.66
CA ILE A 474 -15.17 -18.96 2.72
C ILE A 474 -15.87 -18.89 4.08
N ARG A 475 -15.52 -17.90 4.91
CA ARG A 475 -16.34 -17.51 6.05
C ARG A 475 -17.38 -16.49 5.61
N ARG A 476 -18.66 -16.78 5.86
CA ARG A 476 -19.76 -15.86 5.62
C ARG A 476 -19.76 -14.71 6.63
N PRO A 477 -20.25 -13.51 6.25
CA PRO A 477 -20.41 -12.40 7.18
C PRO A 477 -21.23 -12.77 8.42
N ASP A 478 -20.80 -12.29 9.58
CA ASP A 478 -21.61 -12.24 10.79
C ASP A 478 -22.12 -10.80 10.95
N PHE A 479 -23.24 -10.51 10.31
CA PHE A 479 -23.81 -9.18 10.30
C PHE A 479 -24.28 -8.74 11.68
N GLU A 480 -24.91 -9.63 12.45
CA GLU A 480 -25.47 -9.29 13.77
C GLU A 480 -24.36 -8.85 14.73
N TRP A 481 -23.31 -9.65 14.86
CA TRP A 481 -22.19 -9.34 15.74
C TRP A 481 -21.42 -8.11 15.24
N GLY A 482 -21.14 -8.04 13.94
CA GLY A 482 -20.45 -6.90 13.34
C GLY A 482 -21.20 -5.57 13.51
N GLN A 483 -22.51 -5.57 13.28
CA GLN A 483 -23.36 -4.39 13.49
C GLN A 483 -23.41 -3.97 14.96
N ALA A 484 -23.47 -4.92 15.90
CA ALA A 484 -23.45 -4.62 17.33
C ALA A 484 -22.17 -3.88 17.73
N LEU A 485 -21.02 -4.37 17.28
CA LEU A 485 -19.72 -3.73 17.53
C LEU A 485 -19.64 -2.34 16.89
N LEU A 486 -20.01 -2.20 15.60
CA LEU A 486 -19.95 -0.91 14.93
C LEU A 486 -20.90 0.13 15.54
N ARG A 487 -22.09 -0.25 15.99
CA ARG A 487 -22.99 0.67 16.73
C ARG A 487 -22.31 1.21 17.98
N THR A 488 -21.70 0.33 18.80
CA THR A 488 -20.95 0.76 19.99
C THR A 488 -19.81 1.72 19.64
N VAL A 489 -19.07 1.45 18.57
CA VAL A 489 -17.99 2.32 18.08
C VAL A 489 -18.50 3.69 17.68
N ILE A 490 -19.59 3.73 16.91
CA ILE A 490 -20.20 4.98 16.42
C ILE A 490 -20.71 5.80 17.60
N ASP A 491 -21.44 5.20 18.54
CA ASP A 491 -21.98 5.90 19.71
C ASP A 491 -20.87 6.53 20.57
N LYS A 492 -19.80 5.76 20.83
CA LYS A 492 -18.63 6.25 21.55
C LYS A 492 -17.94 7.40 20.81
N SER A 493 -17.71 7.25 19.50
CA SER A 493 -17.02 8.25 18.69
C SER A 493 -17.83 9.55 18.60
N LYS A 494 -19.16 9.47 18.44
CA LYS A 494 -20.07 10.63 18.48
C LYS A 494 -20.04 11.38 19.81
N SER A 495 -19.74 10.68 20.92
CA SER A 495 -19.59 11.29 22.25
C SER A 495 -18.21 11.93 22.50
N GLY A 496 -17.34 11.98 21.49
CA GLY A 496 -16.00 12.56 21.58
C GLY A 496 -14.94 11.62 22.18
N ARG A 497 -15.24 10.32 22.28
CA ARG A 497 -14.31 9.29 22.76
C ARG A 497 -14.25 8.15 21.75
N GLY A 498 -13.32 8.22 20.79
CA GLY A 498 -13.15 7.14 19.82
C GLY A 498 -12.44 7.55 18.54
N LEU A 499 -12.95 7.05 17.42
CA LEU A 499 -12.38 7.27 16.10
C LEU A 499 -12.41 8.75 15.71
N ASP A 500 -11.50 9.18 14.82
CA ASP A 500 -11.60 10.50 14.19
C ASP A 500 -12.87 10.58 13.31
N ASN A 501 -13.24 11.80 12.88
CA ASN A 501 -14.47 12.02 12.12
C ASN A 501 -14.51 11.28 10.78
N ILE A 502 -13.38 11.14 10.08
CA ILE A 502 -13.32 10.45 8.78
C ILE A 502 -13.45 8.95 9.00
N THR A 503 -12.77 8.39 10.01
CA THR A 503 -12.87 6.97 10.35
C THR A 503 -14.24 6.62 10.96
N THR A 504 -14.87 7.56 11.68
CA THR A 504 -16.27 7.44 12.14
C THR A 504 -17.22 7.40 10.95
N HIS A 505 -17.03 8.26 9.95
CA HIS A 505 -17.81 8.23 8.70
C HIS A 505 -17.69 6.86 8.01
N LEU A 506 -16.48 6.30 7.95
CA LEU A 506 -16.24 4.97 7.41
C LEU A 506 -16.99 3.88 8.21
N ALA A 507 -16.94 3.90 9.54
CA ALA A 507 -17.67 2.96 10.38
C ALA A 507 -19.19 3.04 10.17
N MET A 508 -19.75 4.25 10.06
CA MET A 508 -21.16 4.44 9.77
C MET A 508 -21.55 3.97 8.36
N HIS A 509 -20.70 4.21 7.35
CA HIS A 509 -20.90 3.73 5.99
C HIS A 509 -20.89 2.19 5.94
N MET A 510 -19.93 1.55 6.61
CA MET A 510 -19.84 0.10 6.72
C MET A 510 -21.07 -0.49 7.42
N LEU A 511 -21.52 0.14 8.52
CA LEU A 511 -22.76 -0.25 9.19
C LEU A 511 -23.97 -0.19 8.25
N ALA A 512 -24.14 0.91 7.51
CA ALA A 512 -25.26 1.07 6.58
C ALA A 512 -25.23 0.04 5.43
N LYS A 513 -24.06 -0.19 4.80
CA LYS A 513 -23.87 -1.25 3.80
C LYS A 513 -24.12 -2.65 4.37
N SER A 514 -23.80 -2.88 5.65
CA SER A 514 -24.06 -4.17 6.30
C SER A 514 -25.55 -4.45 6.45
N TYR A 515 -26.37 -3.44 6.78
CA TYR A 515 -27.83 -3.61 6.83
C TYR A 515 -28.40 -3.90 5.44
N GLN A 516 -27.93 -3.18 4.41
CA GLN A 516 -28.31 -3.43 3.03
C GLN A 516 -27.99 -4.88 2.62
N ARG A 517 -26.76 -5.35 2.89
CA ARG A 517 -26.31 -6.71 2.56
C ARG A 517 -27.02 -7.79 3.39
N ALA A 518 -27.49 -7.45 4.59
CA ALA A 518 -28.34 -8.33 5.40
C ALA A 518 -29.82 -8.34 4.95
N GLY A 519 -30.20 -7.50 3.97
CA GLY A 519 -31.58 -7.37 3.49
C GLY A 519 -32.46 -6.45 4.33
N ASP A 520 -31.91 -5.75 5.32
CA ASP A 520 -32.62 -4.78 6.16
C ASP A 520 -32.52 -3.37 5.58
N MET A 521 -33.31 -3.11 4.54
CA MET A 521 -33.31 -1.80 3.86
C MET A 521 -33.79 -0.67 4.78
N GLN A 522 -34.68 -0.95 5.73
CA GLN A 522 -35.18 0.05 6.66
C GLN A 522 -34.06 0.53 7.60
N ALA A 523 -33.27 -0.40 8.15
CA ALA A 523 -32.11 -0.05 8.96
C ALA A 523 -31.00 0.60 8.14
N ALA A 524 -30.80 0.19 6.89
CA ALA A 524 -29.84 0.83 5.98
C ALA A 524 -30.21 2.31 5.72
N GLU A 525 -31.48 2.60 5.41
CA GLU A 525 -31.97 3.97 5.23
C GLU A 525 -31.88 4.80 6.52
N ALA A 526 -32.16 4.19 7.68
CA ALA A 526 -32.02 4.85 8.98
C ALA A 526 -30.56 5.21 9.25
N ALA A 527 -29.63 4.30 8.98
CA ALA A 527 -28.19 4.55 9.12
C ALA A 527 -27.70 5.66 8.17
N VAL A 528 -28.17 5.69 6.93
CA VAL A 528 -27.90 6.77 5.96
C VAL A 528 -28.41 8.13 6.45
N LYS A 529 -29.62 8.18 7.03
CA LYS A 529 -30.16 9.40 7.63
C LYS A 529 -29.33 9.85 8.82
N ASP A 530 -28.88 8.92 9.65
CA ASP A 530 -28.03 9.18 10.81
C ASP A 530 -26.64 9.73 10.42
N ILE A 531 -26.03 9.21 9.34
CA ILE A 531 -24.79 9.79 8.76
C ILE A 531 -25.00 11.27 8.45
N ASN A 532 -26.02 11.58 7.65
CA ASN A 532 -26.30 12.96 7.24
C ASN A 532 -26.64 13.85 8.44
N ALA A 533 -27.45 13.36 9.38
CA ALA A 533 -27.83 14.13 10.58
C ALA A 533 -26.61 14.45 11.45
N HIS A 534 -25.75 13.46 11.72
CA HIS A 534 -24.56 13.63 12.53
C HIS A 534 -23.60 14.66 11.93
N PHE A 535 -23.17 14.46 10.68
CA PHE A 535 -22.18 15.33 10.05
C PHE A 535 -22.72 16.72 9.67
N ASN A 536 -24.04 16.86 9.43
CA ASN A 536 -24.65 18.19 9.27
C ASN A 536 -24.75 18.96 10.59
N GLY A 537 -24.91 18.25 11.71
CA GLY A 537 -24.88 18.82 13.06
C GLY A 537 -23.48 19.27 13.49
N LEU A 538 -22.43 18.77 12.85
CA LEU A 538 -21.06 19.27 13.03
C LEU A 538 -20.86 20.60 12.28
N GLY A 539 -19.97 21.44 12.82
CA GLY A 539 -19.55 22.73 12.24
C GLY A 539 -18.67 22.60 10.98
N LEU A 540 -18.98 21.64 10.10
CA LEU A 540 -18.21 21.36 8.89
C LEU A 540 -18.48 22.39 7.79
N LYS A 541 -17.49 22.54 6.91
CA LYS A 541 -17.60 23.38 5.70
C LYS A 541 -18.61 22.78 4.72
N GLN A 542 -19.27 23.65 3.95
CA GLN A 542 -20.34 23.23 3.03
C GLN A 542 -19.91 22.17 2.00
N HIS A 543 -18.74 22.33 1.36
CA HIS A 543 -18.24 21.35 0.40
C HIS A 543 -17.99 19.95 1.02
N VAL A 544 -17.66 19.89 2.32
CA VAL A 544 -17.48 18.62 3.04
C VAL A 544 -18.84 17.95 3.25
N LYS A 545 -19.87 18.73 3.63
CA LYS A 545 -21.24 18.22 3.76
C LYS A 545 -21.77 17.67 2.43
N GLU A 546 -21.51 18.37 1.33
CA GLU A 546 -21.88 17.93 -0.02
C GLU A 546 -21.13 16.66 -0.43
N GLN A 547 -19.84 16.54 -0.09
CA GLN A 547 -19.09 15.32 -0.34
C GLN A 547 -19.64 14.13 0.45
N ILE A 548 -19.96 14.32 1.73
CA ILE A 548 -20.58 13.27 2.57
C ILE A 548 -21.93 12.85 1.99
N ALA A 549 -22.77 13.80 1.57
CA ALA A 549 -24.05 13.50 0.95
C ALA A 549 -23.88 12.66 -0.33
N ARG A 550 -22.91 12.99 -1.19
CA ARG A 550 -22.58 12.20 -2.39
C ARG A 550 -22.06 10.80 -2.05
N GLN A 551 -21.18 10.68 -1.06
CA GLN A 551 -20.66 9.39 -0.63
C GLN A 551 -21.77 8.50 -0.02
N THR A 552 -22.76 9.12 0.61
CA THR A 552 -23.86 8.40 1.26
C THR A 552 -24.95 7.99 0.28
N SER A 553 -25.15 8.71 -0.83
CA SER A 553 -26.18 8.36 -1.82
C SER A 553 -25.97 6.99 -2.47
N ASP A 554 -24.71 6.57 -2.58
CA ASP A 554 -24.32 5.32 -3.25
C ASP A 554 -24.47 4.10 -2.33
N ILE A 555 -24.75 4.32 -1.03
CA ILE A 555 -24.91 3.23 -0.07
C ILE A 555 -26.13 2.36 -0.41
N LEU A 556 -27.25 2.99 -0.74
CA LEU A 556 -28.52 2.29 -1.00
C LEU A 556 -28.62 1.76 -2.43
N ALA A 557 -27.69 2.11 -3.31
CA ALA A 557 -27.60 1.50 -4.63
C ALA A 557 -27.22 0.01 -4.46
N PHE A 558 -27.94 -0.87 -5.15
CA PHE A 558 -27.54 -2.27 -5.29
C PHE A 558 -26.31 -2.33 -6.22
N ASP A 559 -25.24 -2.97 -5.74
CA ASP A 559 -24.00 -3.18 -6.49
C ASP A 559 -24.15 -4.22 -7.61
#